data_AF-A0A349VM63-F1
#
_entry.id   AF-A0A349VM63-F1
#
_cell.length_a   1.000
_cell.length_b   1.000
_cell.length_c   1.000
_cell.angle_alpha   90.00
_cell.angle_beta   90.00
_cell.angle_gamma   90.00
#
_symmetry.space_group_name_H-M   'P 1'
#
loop_
_entity.id
_entity.type
_entity.pdbx_description
1 polymer ?
#
loop_
_entity_poly.entity_id
_entity_poly.type
_entity_poly.pdbx_seq_one_letter_code
_entity_poly.pdbx_strand_id
1 'polypeptide(L)'
;MALIRLRHLKRSVLLCGLGLGFVTVQGCGAASVQDKVLHENSTDPVDIAANLLESYAVGQPIGSEAEGYEEILSGVTAVDAEKGEELKKFLDTVDRTRRVDRKEAQRLLKLFRPEP
;
A
#
# COMPACT_ATOMS: atom_id res chain seq x y z
N MET A 1 26.01 -14.82 51.81
CA MET A 1 25.37 -14.90 53.14
C MET A 1 25.40 -13.50 53.73
N ALA A 2 24.30 -12.74 53.64
CA ALA A 2 23.25 -12.60 54.69
C ALA A 2 23.75 -11.67 55.83
N LEU A 3 23.04 -10.69 56.41
CA LEU A 3 21.62 -10.38 56.53
C LEU A 3 21.50 -8.93 57.09
N ILE A 4 20.62 -8.13 56.49
CA ILE A 4 19.57 -7.27 57.10
C ILE A 4 19.82 -6.64 58.50
N ARG A 5 19.62 -5.31 58.61
CA ARG A 5 18.61 -4.74 59.53
C ARG A 5 18.23 -3.28 59.23
N LEU A 6 16.95 -3.14 58.88
CA LEU A 6 16.10 -1.96 59.05
C LEU A 6 16.32 -1.30 60.42
N ARG A 7 16.04 0.01 60.52
CA ARG A 7 14.95 0.52 61.37
C ARG A 7 14.80 2.04 61.24
N HIS A 8 13.55 2.44 60.92
CA HIS A 8 12.83 3.60 61.46
C HIS A 8 13.43 5.01 61.16
N LEU A 9 12.66 6.05 60.84
CA LEU A 9 11.45 6.49 61.53
C LEU A 9 11.02 7.83 60.88
N LYS A 10 9.70 8.09 60.77
CA LYS A 10 9.06 9.43 60.68
C LYS A 10 9.28 10.17 59.33
N ARG A 11 8.30 10.80 58.67
CA ARG A 11 7.09 11.52 59.12
C ARG A 11 6.29 11.93 57.86
N SER A 12 4.96 12.02 58.00
CA SER A 12 4.06 13.01 57.37
C SER A 12 4.09 13.14 55.82
N VAL A 13 3.08 12.65 55.10
CA VAL A 13 1.83 13.40 54.83
C VAL A 13 2.10 14.88 54.55
N LEU A 14 2.18 15.28 53.27
CA LEU A 14 1.41 16.40 52.73
C LEU A 14 1.63 16.60 51.21
N LEU A 15 0.51 16.77 50.51
CA LEU A 15 0.26 17.73 49.43
C LEU A 15 0.62 17.39 47.97
N CYS A 16 -0.46 17.26 47.19
CA CYS A 16 -0.67 17.62 45.77
C CYS A 16 0.49 18.28 45.03
N GLY A 17 0.84 17.72 43.87
CA GLY A 17 1.63 18.43 42.87
C GLY A 17 1.75 17.65 41.57
N LEU A 18 1.06 18.16 40.55
CA LEU A 18 1.16 17.84 39.12
C LEU A 18 2.52 17.30 38.66
N GLY A 19 2.50 16.28 37.78
CA GLY A 19 3.67 15.90 36.99
C GLY A 19 3.41 14.72 36.06
N LEU A 20 2.70 14.96 34.97
CA LEU A 20 2.49 14.00 33.87
C LEU A 20 3.84 13.51 33.32
N GLY A 21 4.13 12.21 33.49
CA GLY A 21 5.24 11.51 32.85
C GLY A 21 4.83 10.91 31.52
N PHE A 22 5.37 11.49 30.45
CA PHE A 22 5.23 11.18 29.03
C PHE A 22 5.34 9.67 28.70
N VAL A 23 4.26 9.05 28.25
CA VAL A 23 4.30 7.76 27.54
C VAL A 23 4.57 8.08 26.08
N THR A 24 5.80 7.83 25.61
CA THR A 24 6.13 7.92 24.17
C THR A 24 5.49 6.73 23.46
N VAL A 25 4.21 6.89 23.10
CA VAL A 25 3.57 6.09 22.06
C VAL A 25 4.33 6.40 20.77
N GLN A 26 5.15 5.44 20.30
CA GLN A 26 5.59 5.45 18.91
C GLN A 26 4.34 5.31 18.06
N GLY A 27 3.82 6.46 17.62
CA GLY A 27 2.72 6.53 16.69
C GLY A 27 3.08 5.75 15.45
N CYS A 28 2.30 4.71 15.19
CA CYS A 28 2.10 4.16 13.86
C CYS A 28 1.92 5.36 12.92
N GLY A 29 2.88 5.55 12.00
CA GLY A 29 2.88 6.69 11.11
C GLY A 29 1.52 6.80 10.45
N ALA A 30 0.88 7.96 10.64
CA ALA A 30 -0.32 8.31 9.90
C ALA A 30 0.09 8.33 8.42
N ALA A 31 -0.12 7.20 7.75
CA ALA A 31 -0.18 7.16 6.31
C ALA A 31 -1.33 8.11 5.95
N SER A 32 -0.99 9.32 5.50
CA SER A 32 -1.95 10.18 4.84
C SER A 32 -2.48 9.37 3.67
N VAL A 33 -3.69 8.85 3.79
CA VAL A 33 -4.44 8.34 2.65
C VAL A 33 -4.65 9.57 1.79
N GLN A 34 -3.77 9.76 0.80
CA GLN A 34 -4.09 10.65 -0.29
C GLN A 34 -5.30 10.02 -0.94
N ASP A 35 -6.45 10.67 -0.80
CA ASP A 35 -7.60 10.41 -1.65
C ASP A 35 -7.09 10.55 -3.09
N LYS A 36 -6.76 9.41 -3.70
CA LYS A 36 -6.69 9.33 -5.15
C LYS A 36 -8.11 9.64 -5.57
N VAL A 37 -8.30 10.85 -6.10
CA VAL A 37 -9.48 11.17 -6.91
C VAL A 37 -9.64 9.98 -7.85
N LEU A 38 -10.69 9.19 -7.62
CA LEU A 38 -11.10 8.15 -8.56
C LEU A 38 -11.32 8.89 -9.86
N HIS A 39 -10.38 8.76 -10.79
CA HIS A 39 -10.58 9.17 -12.16
C HIS A 39 -11.89 8.51 -12.59
N GLU A 40 -12.81 9.34 -13.04
CA GLU A 40 -14.10 8.99 -13.63
C GLU A 40 -14.03 7.59 -14.23
N ASN A 41 -14.89 6.66 -13.77
CA ASN A 41 -14.89 5.24 -14.18
C ASN A 41 -14.70 5.13 -15.70
N SER A 42 -13.45 5.00 -16.16
CA SER A 42 -13.19 4.86 -17.58
C SER A 42 -13.84 3.54 -17.96
N THR A 43 -14.77 3.61 -18.91
CA THR A 43 -15.46 2.42 -19.38
C THR A 43 -14.60 1.64 -20.38
N ASP A 44 -13.47 2.21 -20.81
CA ASP A 44 -12.52 1.55 -21.68
C ASP A 44 -11.60 0.61 -20.86
N PRO A 45 -11.63 -0.71 -21.12
CA PRO A 45 -10.79 -1.65 -20.41
C PRO A 45 -9.28 -1.39 -20.59
N VAL A 46 -8.86 -0.79 -21.70
CA VAL A 46 -7.45 -0.42 -21.94
C VAL A 46 -7.03 0.70 -21.00
N ASP A 47 -7.89 1.70 -20.76
CA ASP A 47 -7.59 2.77 -19.81
C ASP A 47 -7.61 2.29 -18.36
N ILE A 48 -8.54 1.39 -18.01
CA ILE A 48 -8.55 0.75 -16.68
C ILE A 48 -7.21 0.05 -16.43
N ALA A 49 -6.74 -0.75 -17.39
CA ALA A 49 -5.45 -1.42 -17.31
C ALA A 49 -4.27 -0.43 -17.28
N ALA A 50 -4.33 0.67 -18.04
CA ALA A 50 -3.31 1.71 -17.99
C ALA A 50 -3.22 2.35 -16.59
N ASN A 51 -4.35 2.65 -15.95
CA ASN A 51 -4.39 3.23 -14.61
C ASN A 51 -3.88 2.27 -13.53
N LEU A 52 -4.13 0.97 -13.70
CA LEU A 52 -3.54 -0.10 -12.88
C LEU A 52 -2.01 -0.10 -13.03
N LEU A 53 -1.52 -0.13 -14.26
CA LEU A 53 -0.08 -0.13 -14.57
C LEU A 53 0.62 1.14 -14.09
N GLU A 54 -0.02 2.30 -14.18
CA GLU A 54 0.48 3.56 -13.63
C GLU A 54 0.64 3.49 -12.12
N SER A 55 -0.35 2.94 -11.42
CA SER A 55 -0.30 2.75 -9.97
C SER A 55 0.89 1.85 -9.57
N TYR A 56 1.12 0.78 -10.32
CA TYR A 56 2.26 -0.12 -10.12
C TYR A 56 3.60 0.49 -10.50
N ALA A 57 3.65 1.30 -11.55
CA ALA A 57 4.83 2.04 -11.97
C ALA A 57 5.32 3.01 -10.88
N VAL A 58 4.41 3.66 -10.16
CA VAL A 58 4.74 4.55 -9.02
C VAL A 58 4.99 3.79 -7.71
N GLY A 59 4.85 2.46 -7.72
CA GLY A 59 5.19 1.61 -6.60
C GLY A 59 4.07 1.39 -5.57
N GLN A 60 2.82 1.61 -5.97
CA GLN A 60 1.66 1.22 -5.16
C GLN A 60 1.70 -0.30 -4.90
N PRO A 61 1.44 -0.75 -3.66
CA PRO A 61 1.32 -2.18 -3.37
C PRO A 61 0.10 -2.79 -4.07
N ILE A 62 0.12 -4.11 -4.23
CA ILE A 62 -1.03 -4.89 -4.70
C ILE A 62 -2.15 -4.76 -3.66
N GLY A 63 -3.32 -4.31 -4.09
CA GLY A 63 -4.53 -4.16 -3.29
C GLY A 63 -5.68 -5.04 -3.77
N SER A 64 -6.90 -4.56 -3.56
CA SER A 64 -8.15 -5.27 -3.91
C SER A 64 -8.35 -5.43 -5.41
N GLU A 65 -7.64 -4.67 -6.24
CA GLU A 65 -7.70 -4.80 -7.69
C GLU A 65 -7.24 -6.18 -8.19
N ALA A 66 -6.44 -6.90 -7.39
CA ALA A 66 -6.01 -8.26 -7.72
C ALA A 66 -7.17 -9.26 -7.82
N GLU A 67 -8.28 -9.00 -7.14
CA GLU A 67 -9.50 -9.83 -7.24
C GLU A 67 -10.20 -9.65 -8.59
N GLY A 68 -9.97 -8.51 -9.26
CA GLY A 68 -10.58 -8.15 -10.55
C GLY A 68 -9.67 -8.32 -11.76
N TYR A 69 -8.48 -8.91 -11.63
CA TYR A 69 -7.54 -9.06 -12.74
C TYR A 69 -8.12 -9.81 -13.95
N GLU A 70 -8.93 -10.84 -13.70
CA GLU A 70 -9.54 -11.63 -14.79
C GLU A 70 -10.50 -10.78 -15.63
N GLU A 71 -11.29 -9.92 -14.98
CA GLU A 71 -12.23 -9.02 -15.66
C GLU A 71 -11.48 -7.97 -16.49
N ILE A 72 -10.45 -7.34 -15.90
CA ILE A 72 -9.61 -6.37 -16.61
C ILE A 72 -8.95 -7.02 -17.82
N LEU A 73 -8.36 -8.21 -17.63
CA LEU A 73 -7.69 -8.95 -18.70
C LEU A 73 -8.65 -9.34 -19.83
N SER A 74 -9.84 -9.84 -19.48
CA SER A 74 -10.87 -10.20 -20.46
C SER A 74 -11.29 -8.99 -21.29
N GLY A 75 -11.53 -7.84 -20.63
CA GLY A 75 -11.89 -6.59 -21.30
C GLY A 75 -10.78 -6.12 -22.26
N VAL A 76 -9.53 -6.10 -21.81
CA VAL A 76 -8.40 -5.68 -22.66
C VAL A 76 -8.24 -6.63 -23.84
N THR A 77 -8.27 -7.95 -23.61
CA THR A 77 -8.10 -8.95 -24.66
C THR A 77 -9.18 -8.86 -25.74
N ALA A 78 -10.41 -8.50 -25.35
CA ALA A 78 -11.52 -8.30 -26.28
C ALA A 78 -11.32 -7.09 -27.20
N VAL A 79 -10.61 -6.06 -26.73
CA VAL A 79 -10.31 -4.84 -27.51
C VAL A 79 -9.01 -4.99 -28.30
N ASP A 80 -7.97 -5.50 -27.65
CA ASP A 80 -6.62 -5.66 -28.19
C ASP A 80 -5.98 -6.92 -27.58
N ALA A 81 -5.96 -7.98 -28.38
CA ALA A 81 -5.46 -9.28 -27.94
C ALA A 81 -3.95 -9.26 -27.62
N GLU A 82 -3.16 -8.44 -28.31
CA GLU A 82 -1.72 -8.34 -28.08
C GLU A 82 -1.43 -7.66 -26.74
N LYS A 83 -2.10 -6.54 -26.46
CA LYS A 83 -2.04 -5.89 -25.14
C LYS A 83 -2.55 -6.81 -24.04
N GLY A 84 -3.62 -7.57 -24.31
CA GLY A 84 -4.15 -8.56 -23.38
C GLY A 84 -3.11 -9.63 -23.01
N GLU A 85 -2.41 -10.19 -23.99
CA GLU A 85 -1.38 -11.21 -23.74
C GLU A 85 -0.22 -10.68 -22.89
N GLU A 86 0.27 -9.48 -23.21
CA GLU A 86 1.36 -8.84 -22.46
C GLU A 86 0.95 -8.50 -21.02
N LEU A 87 -0.28 -7.98 -20.84
CA LEU A 87 -0.84 -7.72 -19.52
C LEU A 87 -1.00 -9.02 -18.72
N LYS A 88 -1.47 -10.09 -19.34
CA LYS A 88 -1.61 -11.41 -18.70
C LYS A 88 -0.29 -11.90 -18.14
N LYS A 89 0.78 -11.90 -18.94
CA LYS A 89 2.12 -12.36 -18.52
C LYS A 89 2.60 -11.61 -17.27
N PHE A 90 2.35 -10.31 -17.25
CA PHE A 90 2.70 -9.46 -16.12
C PHE A 90 1.84 -9.78 -14.89
N LEU A 91 0.51 -9.80 -15.01
CA LEU A 91 -0.39 -10.08 -13.88
C LEU A 91 -0.22 -11.51 -13.32
N ASP A 92 0.03 -12.51 -14.16
CA ASP A 92 0.37 -13.87 -13.74
C ASP A 92 1.65 -13.89 -12.88
N THR A 93 2.63 -13.08 -13.25
CA THR A 93 3.88 -12.95 -12.48
C THR A 93 3.62 -12.25 -11.15
N VAL A 94 2.80 -11.21 -11.15
CA VAL A 94 2.40 -10.47 -9.93
C VAL A 94 1.64 -11.38 -8.97
N ASP A 95 0.66 -12.15 -9.44
CA ASP A 95 -0.11 -13.06 -8.59
C ASP A 95 0.75 -14.18 -8.00
N ARG A 96 1.60 -14.80 -8.82
CA ARG A 96 2.49 -15.89 -8.38
C ARG A 96 3.55 -15.41 -7.37
N THR A 97 4.12 -14.23 -7.59
CA THR A 97 5.26 -13.75 -6.77
C THR A 97 4.83 -12.82 -5.65
N ARG A 98 3.59 -12.29 -5.70
CA ARG A 98 3.07 -11.23 -4.84
C ARG A 98 3.96 -9.98 -4.84
N ARG A 99 4.64 -9.73 -5.96
CA ARG A 99 5.56 -8.60 -6.17
C ARG A 99 5.28 -7.96 -7.52
N VAL A 100 5.38 -6.64 -7.53
CA VAL A 100 5.24 -5.81 -8.73
C VAL A 100 6.63 -5.43 -9.22
N ASP A 101 6.95 -5.79 -10.47
CA ASP A 101 8.10 -5.22 -11.17
C ASP A 101 7.71 -3.84 -11.73
N ARG A 102 8.21 -2.78 -11.10
CA ARG A 102 7.90 -1.40 -11.47
C ARG A 102 8.42 -1.02 -12.86
N LYS A 103 9.56 -1.59 -13.28
CA LYS A 103 10.12 -1.29 -14.60
C LYS A 103 9.26 -1.91 -15.69
N GLU A 104 8.78 -3.12 -15.44
CA GLU A 104 7.88 -3.79 -16.37
C GLU A 104 6.51 -3.10 -16.43
N ALA A 105 5.97 -2.67 -15.28
CA ALA A 105 4.75 -1.85 -15.24
C ALA A 105 4.90 -0.56 -16.06
N GLN A 106 6.05 0.13 -15.98
CA GLN A 106 6.35 1.31 -16.79
C GLN A 106 6.47 0.99 -18.29
N ARG A 107 7.06 -0.14 -18.66
CA ARG A 107 7.15 -0.58 -20.06
C ARG A 107 5.75 -0.80 -20.64
N LEU A 108 4.91 -1.54 -19.92
CA LEU A 108 3.53 -1.82 -20.33
C LEU A 108 2.69 -0.55 -20.34
N LEU A 109 2.86 0.36 -19.39
CA LEU A 109 2.13 1.64 -19.41
C LEU A 109 2.34 2.40 -20.73
N LYS A 110 3.57 2.43 -21.25
CA LYS A 110 3.87 3.07 -22.56
C LYS A 110 3.22 2.35 -23.74
N LEU A 111 3.04 1.03 -23.66
CA LEU A 111 2.31 0.25 -24.67
C LEU A 111 0.81 0.58 -24.63
N PHE A 112 0.25 0.77 -23.44
CA PHE A 112 -1.17 1.04 -23.25
C PHE A 112 -1.53 2.50 -23.53
N ARG A 113 -0.67 3.43 -23.11
CA ARG A 113 -0.81 4.88 -23.26
C ARG A 113 0.50 5.46 -23.80
N PRO A 114 0.75 5.40 -25.12
CA PRO A 114 1.92 6.05 -25.72
C PRO A 114 1.80 7.56 -25.57
N GLU A 115 2.85 8.23 -25.09
CA GLU A 115 2.88 9.69 -25.09
C GLU A 115 2.92 10.22 -26.53
N PRO A 116 2.24 11.34 -26.82
CA PRO A 116 2.21 11.96 -28.14
C PRO A 116 3.57 12.52 -28.60
#